data_AF-A0A2V8M664-F1
#
_entry.id   AF-A0A2V8M664-F1
#
_cell.length_a   1.000
_cell.length_b   1.000
_cell.length_c   1.000
_cell.angle_alpha   90.00
_cell.angle_beta   90.00
_cell.angle_gamma   90.00
#
_symmetry.space_group_name_H-M   'P 1'
#
loop_
_entity.id
_entity.type
_entity.pdbx_description
1 polymer ?
#
loop_
_entity_poly.entity_id
_entity_poly.type
_entity_poly.pdbx_seq_one_letter_code
_entity_poly.pdbx_strand_id
1 'polypeptide(L)'
;MPPPVTPIVSMTPPNPDPRVGLAPGRWDAAQAAWNMRMISTTPPGVSSAGATHSDLAFTGKYTIQGNYNGFEIWDISNPAKPVLANAYECPASQN
;
A
#
# COMPACT_ATOMS: atom_id res chain seq x y z
N MET A 1 3.22 7.70 8.59
CA MET A 1 4.22 6.92 7.85
C MET A 1 5.34 7.84 7.39
N PRO A 2 6.61 7.42 7.49
CA PRO A 2 7.75 8.20 7.04
C PRO A 2 7.63 8.48 5.54
N PRO A 3 8.17 9.61 5.05
CA PRO A 3 8.15 9.92 3.64
C PRO A 3 8.87 8.81 2.83
N PRO A 4 8.40 8.50 1.61
CA PRO A 4 9.09 7.57 0.74
C PRO A 4 10.57 7.92 0.52
N VAL A 5 11.45 6.92 0.58
CA VAL A 5 12.86 7.11 0.25
C VAL A 5 13.04 7.37 -1.25
N THR A 6 14.09 8.11 -1.61
CA THR A 6 14.46 8.28 -3.02
C THR A 6 15.02 6.94 -3.53
N PRO A 7 14.47 6.38 -4.63
CA PRO A 7 14.95 5.10 -5.14
C PRO A 7 16.35 5.21 -5.73
N ILE A 8 17.14 4.17 -5.52
CA ILE A 8 18.36 3.95 -6.29
C ILE A 8 17.94 3.62 -7.72
N VAL A 9 18.51 4.29 -8.72
CA VAL A 9 18.27 4.01 -10.14
C VAL A 9 19.51 3.35 -10.70
N SER A 10 19.41 2.08 -11.05
CA SER A 10 20.55 1.28 -11.53
C SER A 10 20.06 0.08 -12.34
N MET A 11 20.83 -0.30 -13.37
CA MET A 11 20.62 -1.53 -14.13
C MET A 11 21.03 -2.80 -13.36
N THR A 12 21.95 -2.66 -12.40
CA THR A 12 22.43 -3.76 -11.55
C THR A 12 21.87 -3.63 -10.13
N PRO A 13 21.71 -4.77 -9.41
CA PRO A 13 21.30 -4.75 -8.01
C PRO A 13 22.25 -3.87 -7.17
N PRO A 14 21.73 -3.00 -6.29
CA PRO A 14 22.55 -2.22 -5.38
C PRO A 14 23.43 -3.13 -4.49
N ASN A 15 24.71 -2.76 -4.35
CA ASN A 15 25.68 -3.47 -3.50
C ASN A 15 26.45 -2.44 -2.64
N PRO A 16 26.42 -2.53 -1.30
CA PRO A 16 25.73 -3.54 -0.48
C PRO A 16 24.20 -3.49 -0.61
N ASP A 17 23.52 -4.60 -0.29
CA ASP A 17 22.05 -4.69 -0.35
C ASP A 17 21.41 -3.71 0.66
N PRO A 18 20.64 -2.70 0.20
CA PRO A 18 20.10 -1.65 1.05
C PRO A 18 19.00 -2.15 1.99
N ARG A 19 18.57 -3.41 1.86
CA ARG A 19 17.58 -4.03 2.76
C ARG A 19 18.18 -4.55 4.06
N VAL A 20 19.50 -4.76 4.10
CA VAL A 20 20.18 -5.31 5.29
C VAL A 20 20.23 -4.24 6.39
N GLY A 21 19.69 -4.56 7.56
CA GLY A 21 19.70 -3.67 8.73
C GLY A 21 18.56 -2.65 8.78
N LEU A 22 17.56 -2.73 7.91
CA LEU A 22 16.37 -1.88 8.01
C LEU A 22 15.63 -2.10 9.33
N ALA A 23 15.27 -1.01 10.00
CA ALA A 23 14.49 -1.05 11.23
C ALA A 23 13.05 -1.55 10.95
N PRO A 24 12.49 -2.42 11.83
CA PRO A 24 11.10 -2.84 11.72
C PRO A 24 10.15 -1.69 12.09
N GLY A 25 8.87 -1.83 11.76
CA GLY A 25 7.83 -0.89 12.17
C GLY A 25 6.47 -1.23 11.56
N ARG A 26 5.38 -0.87 12.24
CA ARG A 26 4.02 -1.04 11.68
C ARG A 26 3.64 0.13 10.78
N TRP A 27 4.05 1.34 11.15
CA TRP A 27 3.76 2.59 10.44
C TRP A 27 5.00 3.44 10.20
N ASP A 28 6.18 2.91 10.53
CA ASP A 28 7.45 3.61 10.61
C ASP A 28 8.65 2.72 10.25
N ALA A 29 8.40 1.60 9.56
CA ALA A 29 9.47 0.75 9.05
C ALA A 29 10.44 1.54 8.17
N ALA A 30 11.73 1.25 8.29
CA ALA A 30 12.73 1.79 7.39
C ALA A 30 12.52 1.23 5.97
N GLN A 31 12.84 2.03 4.96
CA GLN A 31 12.52 1.73 3.57
C GLN A 31 13.79 1.61 2.73
N ALA A 32 13.75 0.73 1.73
CA ALA A 32 14.69 0.70 0.62
C ALA A 32 13.90 0.60 -0.68
N ALA A 33 14.38 1.28 -1.73
CA ALA A 33 13.73 1.30 -3.02
C ALA A 33 14.76 1.23 -4.15
N TRP A 34 14.48 0.40 -5.15
CA TRP A 34 15.30 0.23 -6.36
C TRP A 34 14.39 0.24 -7.58
N ASN A 35 14.66 1.15 -8.52
CA ASN A 35 13.94 1.34 -9.79
C ASN A 35 12.42 1.60 -9.69
N MET A 36 11.84 1.58 -8.50
CA MET A 36 10.42 1.85 -8.22
C MET A 36 10.31 2.94 -7.17
N ARG A 37 9.45 3.92 -7.42
CA ARG A 37 9.14 4.99 -6.47
C ARG A 37 7.81 4.69 -5.79
N MET A 38 7.83 4.56 -4.48
CA MET A 38 6.60 4.55 -3.67
C MET A 38 5.99 5.96 -3.68
N ILE A 39 4.72 6.04 -4.09
CA ILE A 39 4.01 7.33 -4.24
C ILE A 39 2.99 7.60 -3.14
N SER A 40 2.53 6.56 -2.45
CA SER A 40 1.60 6.68 -1.33
C SER A 40 1.71 5.46 -0.41
N THR A 41 1.45 5.70 0.86
CA THR A 41 1.20 4.69 1.89
C THR A 41 -0.05 5.06 2.67
N THR A 42 -1.14 5.47 1.99
CA THR A 42 -2.40 5.81 2.67
C THR A 42 -2.82 4.65 3.58
N PRO A 43 -3.07 4.87 4.88
CA PRO A 43 -3.57 3.83 5.77
C PRO A 43 -4.91 3.26 5.28
N PRO A 44 -5.21 1.98 5.54
CA PRO A 44 -6.51 1.41 5.22
C PRO A 44 -7.63 2.08 6.03
N GLY A 45 -8.88 1.88 5.60
CA GLY A 45 -10.05 2.27 6.38
C GLY A 45 -10.13 1.52 7.71
N VAL A 46 -10.92 2.05 8.65
CA VAL A 46 -11.05 1.47 10.00
C VAL A 46 -11.61 0.05 10.00
N SER A 47 -12.54 -0.27 9.09
CA SER A 47 -13.12 -1.62 8.92
C SER A 47 -12.11 -2.66 8.42
N SER A 48 -11.06 -2.19 7.77
CA SER A 48 -10.00 -2.99 7.16
C SER A 48 -8.72 -3.00 8.00
N ALA A 49 -8.69 -2.25 9.11
CA ALA A 49 -7.51 -2.07 9.92
C ALA A 49 -7.10 -3.38 10.60
N GLY A 50 -5.97 -3.94 10.16
CA GLY A 50 -5.45 -5.19 10.69
C GLY A 50 -5.97 -6.44 9.97
N ALA A 51 -6.87 -6.29 9.01
CA ALA A 51 -7.26 -7.36 8.12
C ALA A 51 -6.28 -7.50 6.94
N THR A 52 -6.19 -8.71 6.42
CA THR A 52 -5.35 -8.99 5.24
C THR A 52 -6.06 -8.43 4.00
N HIS A 53 -5.30 -7.70 3.17
CA HIS A 53 -5.80 -7.20 1.88
C HIS A 53 -5.46 -8.20 0.78
N SER A 54 -6.32 -8.30 -0.23
CA SER A 54 -6.17 -9.19 -1.39
C SER A 54 -5.97 -8.37 -2.68
N ASP A 55 -6.51 -8.85 -3.80
CA ASP A 55 -6.30 -8.28 -5.13
C ASP A 55 -6.85 -6.86 -5.29
N LEU A 56 -6.36 -6.18 -6.33
CA LEU A 56 -6.81 -4.87 -6.76
C LEU A 56 -7.48 -4.97 -8.14
N ALA A 57 -8.61 -4.30 -8.31
CA ALA A 57 -9.23 -4.01 -9.59
C ALA A 57 -9.29 -2.50 -9.82
N PHE A 58 -9.33 -2.07 -11.07
CA PHE A 58 -9.30 -0.65 -11.44
C PHE A 58 -10.45 -0.33 -12.39
N THR A 59 -11.11 0.80 -12.17
CA THR A 59 -12.13 1.33 -13.07
C THR A 59 -12.19 2.85 -12.99
N GLY A 60 -12.01 3.53 -14.13
CA GLY A 60 -11.94 4.99 -14.19
C GLY A 60 -10.89 5.54 -13.20
N LYS A 61 -11.35 6.38 -12.27
CA LYS A 61 -10.53 6.99 -11.21
C LYS A 61 -10.52 6.19 -9.90
N TYR A 62 -11.06 4.97 -9.90
CA TYR A 62 -11.22 4.16 -8.70
C TYR A 62 -10.34 2.93 -8.73
N THR A 63 -9.78 2.62 -7.56
CA THR A 63 -9.23 1.29 -7.23
C THR A 63 -10.20 0.59 -6.30
N ILE A 64 -10.57 -0.64 -6.63
CA ILE A 64 -11.34 -1.52 -5.76
C ILE A 64 -10.35 -2.51 -5.14
N GLN A 65 -10.23 -2.49 -3.83
CA GLN A 65 -9.30 -3.31 -3.07
C GLN A 65 -10.05 -4.35 -2.24
N GLY A 66 -9.79 -5.62 -2.51
CA GLY A 66 -10.32 -6.71 -1.69
C GLY A 66 -9.69 -6.75 -0.31
N ASN A 67 -10.48 -7.18 0.69
CA ASN A 67 -10.06 -7.38 2.06
C ASN A 67 -10.79 -8.62 2.63
N TYR A 68 -10.19 -9.38 3.54
CA TYR A 68 -10.89 -10.51 4.18
C TYR A 68 -12.10 -10.12 5.06
N ASN A 69 -12.28 -8.82 5.33
CA ASN A 69 -13.48 -8.24 5.95
C ASN A 69 -14.45 -7.62 4.92
N GLY A 70 -14.20 -7.69 3.61
CA GLY A 70 -15.04 -7.09 2.57
C GLY A 70 -14.24 -6.44 1.42
N PHE A 71 -14.55 -5.21 1.04
CA PHE A 71 -13.76 -4.47 0.05
C PHE A 71 -13.87 -2.95 0.19
N GLU A 72 -12.83 -2.26 -0.25
CA GLU A 72 -12.74 -0.80 -0.22
C GLU A 72 -12.66 -0.24 -1.62
N ILE A 73 -13.30 0.91 -1.83
CA ILE A 73 -13.23 1.69 -3.06
C ILE A 73 -12.46 2.97 -2.77
N TRP A 74 -11.33 3.15 -3.44
CA TRP A 74 -10.45 4.29 -3.30
C TRP A 74 -10.56 5.20 -4.52
N ASP A 75 -10.80 6.49 -4.33
CA ASP A 75 -10.59 7.50 -5.37
C ASP A 75 -9.09 7.78 -5.49
N ILE A 76 -8.53 7.47 -6.67
CA ILE A 76 -7.12 7.65 -7.03
C ILE A 76 -6.91 8.78 -8.04
N SER A 77 -7.83 9.75 -8.13
CA SER A 77 -7.66 10.96 -8.96
C SER A 77 -6.37 11.71 -8.65
N ASN A 78 -5.94 11.67 -7.38
CA ASN A 78 -4.59 12.01 -6.97
C ASN A 78 -3.90 10.74 -6.44
N PRO A 79 -3.03 10.08 -7.22
CA PRO A 79 -2.41 8.81 -6.81
C PRO A 79 -1.38 8.97 -5.68
N ALA A 80 -0.91 10.19 -5.42
CA ALA A 80 -0.08 10.50 -4.26
C ALA A 80 -0.89 10.70 -2.96
N LYS A 81 -2.22 10.83 -3.08
CA LYS A 81 -3.14 10.97 -1.96
C LYS A 81 -4.49 10.28 -2.25
N PRO A 82 -4.52 8.94 -2.37
CA PRO A 82 -5.78 8.18 -2.45
C PRO A 82 -6.73 8.53 -1.31
N VAL A 83 -8.02 8.61 -1.61
CA VAL A 83 -9.07 8.91 -0.63
C VAL A 83 -10.08 7.78 -0.63
N LEU A 84 -10.46 7.28 0.55
CA LEU A 84 -11.49 6.26 0.68
C LEU A 84 -12.83 6.85 0.22
N ALA A 85 -13.37 6.33 -0.87
CA ALA A 85 -14.67 6.74 -1.41
C ALA A 85 -15.81 5.95 -0.75
N ASN A 86 -15.61 4.64 -0.56
CA ASN A 86 -16.55 3.80 0.18
C ASN A 86 -15.88 2.53 0.71
N ALA A 87 -16.48 1.91 1.72
CA ALA A 87 -16.08 0.60 2.22
C ALA A 87 -17.32 -0.27 2.44
N TYR A 88 -17.21 -1.55 2.07
CA TYR A 88 -18.25 -2.54 2.25
C TYR A 88 -17.73 -3.65 3.14
N GLU A 89 -18.41 -3.89 4.25
CA GLU A 89 -18.09 -4.94 5.19
C GLU A 89 -18.86 -6.22 4.86
N CYS A 90 -18.16 -7.33 4.82
CA CYS A 90 -18.68 -8.67 4.59
C CYS A 90 -18.38 -9.52 5.84
N PRO A 91 -19.24 -9.51 6.87
CA PRO A 91 -18.94 -10.07 8.20
C PRO A 91 -18.89 -11.61 8.26
N ALA A 92 -18.97 -12.30 7.12
CA ALA A 92 -18.97 -13.76 7.02
C ALA A 92 -17.63 -14.30 6.49
N SER A 93 -17.41 -15.62 6.62
CA SER A 93 -16.17 -16.27 6.18
C SER A 93 -15.91 -16.09 4.68
N GLN A 94 -14.83 -15.40 4.33
CA GLN A 94 -14.34 -15.18 2.96
C GLN A 94 -13.27 -16.23 2.58
N ASN A 95 -13.61 -17.53 2.65
CA ASN A 95 -12.72 -18.65 2.32
C ASN A 95 -13.12 -19.32 1.00
#